data_AF-A0A2E7LVE7-F1
#
_entry.id   AF-A0A2E7LVE7-F1
#
_cell.length_a   1.000
_cell.length_b   1.000
_cell.length_c   1.000
_cell.angle_alpha   90.00
_cell.angle_beta   90.00
_cell.angle_gamma   90.00
#
_symmetry.space_group_name_H-M   'P 1'
#
loop_
_entity.id
_entity.type
_entity.pdbx_description
1 polymer ?
#
loop_
_entity_poly.entity_id
_entity_poly.type
_entity_poly.pdbx_seq_one_letter_code
_entity_poly.pdbx_strand_id
1 'polypeptide(L)'
;MAIITSYPVVQPEKGDYLIGSKIDNTGGQVNPTKNFTVESVVNVVFSGLPKYQDNAAALAGGLAVGQQYQTNGLGAAPLNVAGIVMIVQ
;
A
#
# COMPACT_ATOMS: atom_id res chain seq x y z
N MET A 1 -15.88 -14.19 -40.62
CA MET A 1 -16.69 -13.38 -39.69
C MET A 1 -15.81 -13.09 -38.48
N ALA A 2 -15.59 -11.83 -38.11
CA ALA A 2 -14.86 -11.51 -36.90
C ALA A 2 -15.79 -11.67 -35.70
N ILE A 3 -15.39 -12.49 -34.73
CA ILE A 3 -16.05 -12.54 -33.42
C ILE A 3 -15.48 -11.38 -32.61
N ILE A 4 -16.30 -10.37 -32.32
CA ILE A 4 -15.96 -9.30 -31.40
C ILE A 4 -16.58 -9.65 -30.04
N THR A 5 -15.75 -10.08 -29.10
CA THR A 5 -16.13 -10.27 -27.71
C THR A 5 -15.82 -9.00 -26.95
N SER A 6 -16.84 -8.38 -26.34
CA SER A 6 -16.63 -7.32 -25.35
C SER A 6 -16.45 -7.94 -23.98
N TYR A 7 -15.54 -7.37 -23.19
CA TYR A 7 -15.41 -7.73 -21.78
C TYR A 7 -16.46 -6.96 -20.96
N PRO A 8 -17.15 -7.61 -20.02
CA PRO A 8 -18.03 -6.91 -19.11
C PRO A 8 -17.20 -5.97 -18.22
N VAL A 9 -17.72 -4.78 -17.97
CA VAL A 9 -17.13 -3.87 -16.97
C VAL A 9 -17.54 -4.36 -15.59
N VAL A 10 -16.57 -4.77 -14.79
CA VAL A 10 -16.75 -5.22 -13.41
C VAL A 10 -15.93 -4.34 -12.46
N GLN A 11 -16.34 -4.26 -11.20
CA GLN A 11 -15.53 -3.58 -10.18
C GLN A 11 -14.34 -4.46 -9.81
N PRO A 12 -13.10 -3.92 -9.80
CA PRO A 12 -11.93 -4.71 -9.38
C PRO A 12 -12.04 -5.16 -7.93
N GLU A 13 -11.75 -6.43 -7.69
CA GLU A 13 -11.70 -7.03 -6.36
C GLU A 13 -10.25 -7.24 -5.89
N LYS A 14 -10.06 -7.35 -4.58
CA LYS A 14 -8.73 -7.48 -3.95
C LYS A 14 -7.88 -8.62 -4.54
N GLY A 15 -8.54 -9.70 -4.99
CA GLY A 15 -7.92 -10.91 -5.52
C GLY A 15 -7.62 -10.85 -7.02
N ASP A 16 -8.06 -9.81 -7.72
CA ASP A 16 -7.84 -9.71 -9.16
C ASP A 16 -6.36 -9.53 -9.48
N TYR A 17 -5.93 -10.22 -10.54
CA TYR A 17 -4.56 -10.10 -11.04
C TYR A 17 -4.41 -8.88 -11.93
N LEU A 18 -3.36 -8.11 -11.65
CA LEU A 18 -2.83 -7.06 -12.51
C LEU A 18 -1.49 -7.51 -13.08
N ILE A 19 -1.23 -7.11 -14.32
CA ILE A 19 0.05 -7.30 -14.97
C ILE A 19 0.76 -5.95 -14.99
N GLY A 20 1.97 -5.91 -14.46
CA GLY A 20 2.83 -4.73 -14.56
C GLY A 20 4.22 -5.10 -15.06
N SER A 21 4.93 -4.13 -15.63
CA SER A 21 6.36 -4.24 -15.91
C SER A 21 7.13 -3.45 -14.85
N LYS A 22 8.26 -3.99 -14.43
CA LYS A 22 9.25 -3.17 -13.74
C LYS A 22 10.02 -2.34 -14.78
N ILE A 23 10.32 -1.09 -14.43
CA ILE A 23 11.23 -0.21 -15.21
C ILE A 23 12.70 -0.57 -14.92
N ASP A 24 12.95 -1.31 -13.83
CA ASP A 24 14.27 -1.81 -13.45
C ASP A 24 14.49 -3.26 -13.91
N ASN A 25 15.75 -3.68 -13.94
CA ASN A 25 16.12 -5.06 -14.18
C ASN A 25 16.11 -5.82 -12.84
N THR A 26 15.53 -7.02 -12.81
CA THR A 26 15.68 -7.93 -11.66
C THR A 26 16.59 -9.07 -12.07
N GLY A 27 17.82 -9.09 -11.55
CA GLY A 27 18.86 -10.02 -12.00
C GLY A 27 19.20 -9.79 -13.47
N GLY A 28 19.21 -10.85 -14.27
CA GLY A 28 19.48 -10.80 -15.72
C GLY A 28 18.27 -10.50 -16.61
N GLN A 29 17.06 -10.33 -16.04
CA GLN A 29 15.87 -10.01 -16.82
C GLN A 29 15.70 -8.50 -16.94
N VAL A 30 15.61 -8.03 -18.19
CA VAL A 30 15.31 -6.64 -18.52
C VAL A 30 13.81 -6.40 -18.46
N ASN A 31 13.38 -5.40 -17.68
CA ASN A 31 11.98 -5.00 -17.49
C ASN A 31 11.01 -6.18 -17.29
N PRO A 32 11.22 -7.03 -16.26
CA PRO A 32 10.42 -8.23 -16.08
C PRO A 32 8.95 -7.90 -15.87
N THR A 33 8.08 -8.66 -16.54
CA THR A 33 6.64 -8.67 -16.27
C THR A 33 6.37 -9.39 -14.96
N LYS A 34 5.61 -8.76 -14.08
CA LYS A 34 5.23 -9.33 -12.78
C LYS A 34 3.71 -9.39 -12.66
N ASN A 35 3.25 -10.45 -12.02
CA ASN A 35 1.87 -10.61 -11.63
C ASN A 35 1.69 -10.03 -10.22
N PHE A 36 0.73 -9.13 -10.07
CA PHE A 36 0.37 -8.48 -8.83
C PHE A 36 -1.11 -8.72 -8.55
N THR A 37 -1.54 -8.61 -7.29
CA THR A 37 -2.97 -8.50 -6.97
C THR A 37 -3.35 -7.05 -6.77
N VAL A 38 -4.63 -6.69 -6.97
CA VAL A 38 -5.15 -5.34 -6.65
C VAL A 38 -4.78 -4.96 -5.22
N GLU A 39 -4.94 -5.89 -4.28
CA GLU A 39 -4.56 -5.70 -2.88
C GLU A 39 -3.08 -5.34 -2.70
N SER A 40 -2.19 -6.01 -3.42
CA SER A 40 -0.75 -5.75 -3.32
C SER A 40 -0.38 -4.33 -3.76
N VAL A 41 -1.06 -3.79 -4.78
CA VAL A 41 -0.83 -2.42 -5.26
C VAL A 41 -1.35 -1.39 -4.25
N VAL A 42 -2.53 -1.60 -3.70
CA VAL A 42 -3.10 -0.73 -2.66
C VAL A 42 -2.20 -0.72 -1.42
N ASN A 43 -1.70 -1.90 -1.01
CA ASN A 43 -0.82 -2.03 0.15
C ASN A 43 0.53 -1.31 -0.02
N VAL A 44 1.04 -1.15 -1.24
CA VAL A 44 2.29 -0.39 -1.47
C VAL A 44 2.17 1.03 -0.93
N VAL A 45 1.03 1.70 -1.15
CA VAL A 45 0.79 3.08 -0.71
C VAL A 45 0.84 3.19 0.82
N PHE A 46 0.33 2.19 1.53
CA PHE A 46 0.21 2.20 2.99
C PHE A 46 1.41 1.57 3.71
N SER A 47 2.12 0.64 3.06
CA SER A 47 3.27 -0.07 3.64
C SER A 47 4.52 0.80 3.82
N GLY A 48 4.60 1.92 3.10
CA GLY A 48 5.73 2.86 3.17
C GLY A 48 5.66 3.82 4.36
N LEU A 49 4.53 3.90 5.06
CA LEU A 49 4.37 4.81 6.19
C LEU A 49 5.07 4.25 7.45
N PRO A 50 5.87 5.06 8.16
CA PRO A 50 6.40 4.71 9.47
C PRO A 50 5.28 4.32 10.45
N LYS A 51 5.54 3.36 11.34
CA LYS A 51 4.55 2.86 12.30
C LYS A 51 4.92 3.23 13.73
N TYR A 52 4.02 3.91 14.42
CA TYR A 52 4.17 4.33 15.82
C TYR A 52 2.91 4.04 16.62
N GLN A 53 3.01 4.03 17.94
CA GLN A 53 1.86 3.79 18.82
C GLN A 53 0.90 4.99 18.88
N ASP A 54 1.45 6.21 18.80
CA ASP A 54 0.74 7.48 18.97
C ASP A 54 1.61 8.64 18.43
N ASN A 55 1.10 9.87 18.58
CA ASN A 55 1.77 11.09 18.13
C ASN A 55 3.11 11.35 18.85
N ALA A 56 3.15 11.07 20.16
CA ALA A 56 4.35 11.31 20.96
C ALA A 56 5.49 10.38 20.53
N ALA A 57 5.17 9.11 20.25
CA ALA A 57 6.12 8.14 19.71
C ALA A 57 6.57 8.50 18.29
N ALA A 58 5.69 9.06 17.45
CA ALA A 58 6.07 9.53 16.11
C ALA A 58 7.04 10.71 16.17
N LEU A 59 6.79 11.70 17.04
CA LEU A 59 7.69 12.82 17.31
C LEU A 59 9.04 12.35 17.86
N ALA A 60 9.03 11.44 18.85
CA ALA A 60 10.25 10.85 19.40
C ALA A 60 11.02 10.01 18.36
N GLY A 61 10.30 9.40 17.42
CA GLY A 61 10.84 8.67 16.27
C GLY A 61 11.43 9.56 15.18
N GLY A 62 11.38 10.88 15.32
CA GLY A 62 11.99 11.85 14.41
C GLY A 62 11.09 12.35 13.29
N LEU A 63 9.79 12.04 13.30
CA LEU A 63 8.85 12.63 12.35
C LEU A 63 8.54 14.08 12.75
N ALA A 64 8.50 14.95 11.76
CA ALA A 64 8.10 16.34 11.92
C ALA A 64 6.58 16.50 11.90
N VAL A 65 6.07 17.58 12.50
CA VAL A 65 4.66 17.98 12.44
C VAL A 65 4.20 18.08 10.98
N GLY A 66 3.02 17.55 10.68
CA GLY A 66 2.44 17.47 9.34
C GLY A 66 2.83 16.21 8.55
N GLN A 67 3.77 15.40 9.02
CA GLN A 67 4.10 14.11 8.39
C GLN A 67 3.06 13.04 8.75
N GLN A 68 2.90 12.05 7.85
CA GLN A 68 1.97 10.93 8.05
C GLN A 68 2.67 9.74 8.69
N TYR A 69 1.95 9.03 9.55
CA TYR A 69 2.37 7.76 10.12
C TYR A 69 1.16 6.84 10.31
N GLN A 70 1.41 5.57 10.60
CA GLN A 70 0.38 4.59 10.94
C GLN A 70 0.46 4.13 12.38
N THR A 71 -0.68 3.80 12.97
CA THR A 71 -0.72 3.13 14.27
C THR A 71 -0.13 1.72 14.18
N ASN A 72 0.67 1.34 15.17
CA ASN A 72 1.21 -0.01 15.30
C ASN A 72 0.29 -0.97 16.09
N GLY A 73 -0.83 -0.46 16.63
CA GLY A 73 -1.81 -1.23 17.41
C GLY A 73 -1.44 -1.42 18.89
N LEU A 74 -0.34 -0.83 19.37
CA LEU A 74 0.09 -0.89 20.78
C LEU A 74 -0.36 0.33 21.59
N GLY A 75 -1.02 1.31 20.97
CA GLY A 75 -1.56 2.48 21.65
C GLY A 75 -2.77 2.17 22.53
N ALA A 76 -3.14 3.09 23.41
CA ALA A 76 -4.40 3.02 24.14
C ALA A 76 -5.59 3.21 23.18
N ALA A 77 -6.76 2.64 23.52
CA ALA A 77 -7.99 2.84 22.74
C ALA A 77 -8.25 4.34 22.54
N PRO A 78 -8.54 4.81 21.31
CA PRO A 78 -8.94 4.04 20.11
C PRO A 78 -7.77 3.59 19.18
N LEU A 79 -6.52 3.81 19.56
CA LEU A 79 -5.34 3.56 18.71
C LEU A 79 -4.77 2.13 18.84
N ASN A 80 -5.50 1.24 19.52
CA ASN A 80 -5.16 -0.17 19.72
C ASN A 80 -5.45 -1.06 18.48
N VAL A 81 -5.60 -0.44 17.32
CA VAL A 81 -5.75 -1.12 16.02
C VAL A 81 -4.61 -0.67 15.13
N ALA A 82 -3.91 -1.61 14.49
CA ALA A 82 -2.82 -1.29 13.58
C ALA A 82 -3.34 -0.79 12.22
N GLY A 83 -2.63 0.14 11.60
CA GLY A 83 -2.91 0.61 10.24
C GLY A 83 -3.83 1.83 10.13
N ILE A 84 -4.21 2.46 11.25
CA ILE A 84 -4.89 3.76 11.22
C ILE A 84 -3.88 4.81 10.76
N VAL A 85 -4.18 5.55 9.70
CA VAL A 85 -3.32 6.64 9.21
C VAL A 85 -3.59 7.90 10.04
N MET A 86 -2.53 8.48 10.59
CA MET A 86 -2.57 9.69 11.39
C MET A 86 -1.55 10.72 10.87
N ILE A 87 -1.77 12.00 11.21
CA ILE A 87 -0.85 13.10 10.91
C ILE A 87 -0.20 13.52 12.22
N VAL A 88 1.13 13.70 12.21
CA VAL A 88 1.85 14.22 13.37
C VAL A 88 1.38 15.64 13.65
N GLN A 89 0.95 15.88 14.89
CA GLN A 89 0.56 17.20 15.42
C GLN A 89 1.67 17.77 16.30
#